data_AF-A0A7X6FQG6-F1
#
_entry.id   AF-A0A7X6FQG6-F1
#
_cell.length_a   1.000
_cell.length_b   1.000
_cell.length_c   1.000
_cell.angle_alpha   90.00
_cell.angle_beta   90.00
_cell.angle_gamma   90.00
#
_symmetry.space_group_name_H-M   'P 1'
#
loop_
_entity.id
_entity.type
_entity.pdbx_description
1 polymer ?
#
loop_
_entity_poly.entity_id
_entity_poly.type
_entity_poly.pdbx_seq_one_letter_code
_entity_poly.pdbx_strand_id
1 'polypeptide(L)' 'MKQYHVKLDTIIQGRPVFEKDIVSLSDEDAKGYKSAGLIAEVKDEAAEVKAEEKAESKAPAKKADK' A
#
# COMPACT_ATOMS: atom_id res chain seq x y z
N MET A 1 -1.33 14.16 2.50
CA MET A 1 -0.75 12.83 2.19
C MET A 1 -0.70 12.69 0.69
N LYS A 2 0.36 12.11 0.13
CA LYS A 2 0.55 11.89 -1.31
C LYS A 2 0.61 10.40 -1.60
N GLN A 3 0.28 10.01 -2.82
CA GLN A 3 0.41 8.63 -3.28
C GLN A 3 1.76 8.40 -3.96
N TYR A 4 2.35 7.24 -3.68
CA TYR A 4 3.63 6.83 -4.25
C TYR A 4 3.53 5.40 -4.78
N HIS A 5 4.10 5.17 -5.96
CA HIS A 5 4.30 3.85 -6.53
C HIS A 5 5.53 3.19 -5.93
N VAL A 6 5.36 1.97 -5.42
CA VAL A 6 6.46 1.12 -4.95
C VAL A 6 7.16 0.51 -6.16
N LYS A 7 8.46 0.73 -6.28
CA LYS A 7 9.31 0.20 -7.36
C LYS A 7 10.03 -1.10 -7.00
N LEU A 8 10.15 -1.40 -5.71
CA LEU A 8 10.89 -2.53 -5.17
C LEU A 8 10.19 -3.02 -3.91
N ASP A 9 10.14 -4.34 -3.72
CA ASP A 9 9.58 -4.93 -2.50
C ASP A 9 10.32 -4.41 -1.27
N THR A 10 9.57 -3.84 -0.34
CA THR A 10 10.15 -3.17 0.83
C THR A 10 9.18 -3.15 2.00
N ILE A 11 9.65 -2.65 3.14
CA ILE A 11 8.83 -2.48 4.35
C ILE A 11 8.66 -0.99 4.58
N ILE A 12 7.42 -0.51 4.49
CA ILE A 12 7.05 0.88 4.72
C ILE A 12 6.17 0.93 5.97
N GLN A 13 6.59 1.73 6.96
CA GLN A 13 5.87 1.88 8.25
C GLN A 13 5.57 0.53 8.93
N GLY A 14 6.48 -0.43 8.84
CA GLY A 14 6.32 -1.78 9.42
C GLY A 14 5.37 -2.69 8.64
N ARG A 15 4.87 -2.27 7.46
CA ARG A 15 4.06 -3.10 6.57
C ARG A 15 4.86 -3.52 5.33
N PRO A 16 4.85 -4.80 4.95
CA PRO A 16 5.40 -5.22 3.68
C PRO A 16 4.53 -4.71 2.53
N VAL A 17 5.18 -4.07 1.57
CA VAL A 17 4.60 -3.56 0.33
C VAL A 17 5.40 -4.10 -0.84
N PHE A 18 4.71 -4.38 -1.93
CA PHE A 18 5.29 -5.08 -3.06
C PHE A 18 5.51 -4.14 -4.24
N GLU A 19 6.36 -4.55 -5.17
CA GLU A 19 6.51 -3.83 -6.43
C GLU A 19 5.14 -3.60 -7.10
N LYS A 20 4.89 -2.37 -7.60
CA LYS A 20 3.62 -1.86 -8.19
C LYS A 20 2.50 -1.56 -7.20
N ASP A 21 2.71 -1.75 -5.90
CA ASP A 21 1.76 -1.31 -4.88
C ASP A 21 1.72 0.23 -4.79
N ILE A 22 0.59 0.79 -4.36
CA ILE A 22 0.41 2.23 -4.15
C ILE A 22 0.28 2.50 -2.67
N VAL A 23 1.20 3.30 -2.14
CA VAL A 23 1.21 3.69 -0.73
C VAL A 23 0.91 5.18 -0.56
N SER A 24 0.08 5.49 0.44
CA SER A 24 -0.21 6.86 0.84
C SER A 24 0.71 7.25 2.00
N LEU A 25 1.62 8.18 1.76
CA LEU A 25 2.61 8.63 2.75
C LEU A 25 2.64 10.16 2.84
N SER A 26 3.11 10.66 3.97
CA SER A 26 3.50 12.08 4.10
C SER A 26 4.82 12.33 3.38
N ASP A 27 5.09 13.58 3.01
CA ASP A 27 6.34 13.94 2.31
C ASP A 27 7.58 13.60 3.16
N GLU A 28 7.50 13.80 4.48
CA GLU A 28 8.55 13.44 5.44
C GLU A 28 8.85 11.94 5.45
N ASP A 29 7.83 11.08 5.58
CA ASP A 29 8.00 9.62 5.55
C ASP A 29 8.52 9.16 4.18
N ALA A 30 7.98 9.70 3.09
CA ALA A 30 8.31 9.31 1.73
C ALA A 30 9.71 9.75 1.30
N LYS A 31 10.28 10.81 1.89
CA LYS A 31 11.58 11.37 1.51
C LYS A 31 12.70 10.33 1.56
N GLY A 32 12.73 9.51 2.60
CA GLY A 32 13.73 8.45 2.77
C GLY A 32 13.61 7.39 1.67
N TYR A 33 12.40 6.86 1.48
CA TYR A 33 12.12 5.82 0.48
C TYR A 33 12.30 6.34 -0.97
N LYS A 34 11.92 7.60 -1.24
CA LYS A 34 12.08 8.25 -2.55
C LYS A 34 13.56 8.48 -2.86
N SER A 35 14.35 8.92 -1.87
CA SER A 35 15.80 9.10 -2.02
C SER A 35 16.54 7.77 -2.23
N ALA A 36 16.04 6.70 -1.62
CA ALA A 36 16.54 5.33 -1.82
C ALA A 36 16.06 4.70 -3.14
N GLY A 37 15.20 5.37 -3.90
CA GLY A 37 14.64 4.83 -5.15
C GLY A 37 13.61 3.71 -4.98
N LEU A 38 13.15 3.47 -3.74
CA LEU A 38 12.16 2.43 -3.41
C LEU A 38 10.75 2.82 -3.84
N ILE A 39 10.43 4.12 -3.82
CA ILE A 39 9.13 4.65 -4.23
C ILE A 39 9.26 5.84 -5.18
N ALA A 40 8.25 6.09 -5.99
CA ALA A 40 8.14 7.26 -6.86
C ALA A 40 6.82 7.99 -6.64
N GLU A 41 6.88 9.33 -6.58
CA GLU A 41 5.68 10.17 -6.45
C GLU A 41 4.79 9.99 -7.68
N VAL A 42 3.52 9.69 -7.47
CA VAL A 42 2.52 9.67 -8.54
C VAL A 42 2.13 11.14 -8.78
N LYS A 43 2.72 11.76 -9.81
CA LYS A 43 2.28 13.09 -10.27
C LYS A 43 0.97 12.93 -11.03
N ASP A 44 -0.12 13.15 -10.30
CA ASP A 44 -1.43 13.69 -10.70
C ASP A 44 -2.00 13.27 -12.07
N GLU A 45 -3.10 12.50 -12.08
CA GLU A 45 -4.38 12.96 -12.70
C GLU A 45 -5.58 12.02 -12.41
N ALA A 46 -5.40 10.72 -12.12
CA ALA A 46 -6.53 9.82 -11.85
C ALA A 46 -6.09 8.48 -11.22
N ALA A 47 -6.05 8.38 -9.89
CA ALA A 47 -5.85 7.11 -9.20
C ALA A 47 -7.02 6.81 -8.24
N GLU A 48 -8.24 6.95 -8.77
CA GLU A 48 -9.20 5.85 -8.59
C GLU A 48 -8.50 4.58 -9.07
N VAL A 49 -8.12 3.68 -8.16
CA VAL A 49 -7.99 2.22 -8.35
C VAL A 49 -7.24 1.65 -7.14
N LYS A 50 -7.95 0.80 -6.39
CA LYS A 50 -7.45 -0.23 -5.48
C LYS A 50 -6.81 0.21 -4.15
N ALA A 51 -7.61 0.87 -3.32
CA ALA A 51 -7.62 0.56 -1.89
C ALA A 51 -8.74 -0.46 -1.53
N GLU A 52 -9.26 -1.18 -2.52
CA GLU A 52 -10.01 -2.42 -2.32
C GLU A 52 -9.03 -3.59 -2.52
N GLU A 53 -9.14 -4.60 -1.66
CA GLU A 53 -8.36 -5.84 -1.68
C GLU A 53 -7.02 -5.85 -0.91
N LYS A 54 -7.02 -5.32 0.32
CA LYS A 54 -6.53 -6.15 1.43
C LYS A 54 -7.72 -6.68 2.20
N ALA A 55 -8.29 -7.72 1.61
CA ALA A 55 -8.92 -8.85 2.28
C ALA A 55 -9.55 -8.53 3.64
N GLU A 56 -10.80 -8.09 3.57
CA GLU A 56 -11.84 -8.76 4.35
C GLU A 56 -11.66 -10.28 4.20
N SER A 57 -10.87 -10.90 5.07
CA SER A 57 -11.25 -12.22 5.57
C SER A 57 -12.28 -12.00 6.67
N LYS A 58 -13.46 -11.53 6.26
CA LYS A 58 -14.69 -12.03 6.85
C LYS A 58 -14.65 -13.54 6.63
N ALA A 59 -14.54 -14.31 7.70
CA ALA A 59 -15.11 -15.64 7.71
C ALA A 59 -16.54 -15.51 8.26
N PRO A 60 -17.59 -15.46 7.42
CA PRO A 60 -18.94 -15.70 7.91
C PRO A 60 -19.28 -17.19 7.85
N ALA A 61 -19.65 -17.73 9.01
CA ALA A 61 -20.65 -18.79 9.24
C ALA A 61 -20.45 -20.22 8.65
N LYS A 62 -20.40 -21.23 9.53
CA LYS A 62 -21.54 -22.15 9.83
C LYS A 62 -21.17 -23.33 10.77
N LYS A 63 -21.94 -23.42 11.87
CA LYS A 63 -22.54 -24.56 12.60
C LYS A 63 -21.86 -25.96 12.63
N ALA A 64 -21.71 -26.51 13.85
CA ALA A 64 -22.16 -27.84 14.32
C ALA A 64 -21.79 -27.95 15.82
N ASP A 65 -22.70 -27.78 16.78
CA ASP A 65 -23.53 -28.85 17.39
C ASP A 65 -22.78 -30.17 17.61
N LYS A 66 -22.33 -30.40 18.86
CA LYS A 66 -22.42 -31.67 19.58
C LYS A 66 -22.18 -31.48 21.07
#